data_AF-A0A142XJP5-F1
#
_entry.id   AF-A0A142XJP5-F1
#
_cell.length_a   1.000
_cell.length_b   1.000
_cell.length_c   1.000
_cell.angle_alpha   90.00
_cell.angle_beta   90.00
_cell.angle_gamma   90.00
#
_symmetry.space_group_name_H-M   'P 1'
#
loop_
_entity.id
_entity.type
_entity.pdbx_description
1 polymer ?
#
loop_
_entity_poly.entity_id
_entity_poly.type
_entity_poly.pdbx_seq_one_letter_code
_entity_poly.pdbx_strand_id
1 'polypeptide(L)'
;MTVSGIVMKTAPARGDLAARMILSVYPMSDAPDIPDPRFLAGVDLFNRREFFDAHEVWEDLWHECAGPDRRFYQALIQAAVAAYHWERGNATGAARLYRSGRRYMEPFRPAHLGLAVDAFWDQMAAHLAGALGDTAAASVPPPTIRLGE
;
A
#
# COMPACT_ATOMS: atom_id res chain seq x y z
N MET A 1 48.56 29.72 42.05
CA MET A 1 49.16 29.98 40.73
C MET A 1 48.17 30.78 39.90
N THR A 2 48.54 32.04 39.66
CA THR A 2 48.12 33.02 38.64
C THR A 2 47.77 32.31 37.30
N VAL A 3 46.79 32.71 36.48
CA VAL A 3 46.60 33.96 35.70
C VAL A 3 45.13 33.94 35.18
N SER A 4 44.26 34.88 35.54
CA SER A 4 43.94 36.15 34.84
C SER A 4 43.60 36.02 33.34
N GLY A 5 42.41 36.46 32.95
CA GLY A 5 42.03 36.53 31.53
C GLY A 5 40.61 37.03 31.31
N ILE A 6 40.33 38.30 31.64
CA ILE A 6 39.17 39.03 31.14
C ILE A 6 39.54 39.59 29.76
N VAL A 7 38.71 39.33 28.74
CA VAL A 7 38.47 40.28 27.64
C VAL A 7 36.97 40.30 27.33
N MET A 8 36.30 41.35 27.79
CA MET A 8 35.05 41.85 27.21
C MET A 8 35.39 42.84 26.10
N LYS A 9 34.90 42.59 24.88
CA LYS A 9 34.65 43.51 23.74
C LYS A 9 34.42 42.59 22.52
N THR A 10 33.38 42.66 21.69
CA THR A 10 32.48 43.72 21.21
C THR A 10 31.35 43.01 20.45
N ALA A 11 30.11 43.51 20.51
CA ALA A 11 29.05 43.22 19.52
C ALA A 11 28.96 44.39 18.52
N PRO A 12 28.25 44.32 17.36
CA PRO A 12 27.60 43.18 16.70
C PRO A 12 27.94 43.07 15.18
N ALA A 13 27.61 41.95 14.54
CA ALA A 13 27.33 41.92 13.10
C ALA A 13 26.14 40.99 12.82
N ARG A 14 25.22 41.52 12.01
CA ARG A 14 23.89 41.03 11.66
C ARG A 14 23.91 39.69 10.90
N GLY A 15 22.84 38.92 11.10
CA GLY A 15 22.51 37.70 10.36
C GLY A 15 23.07 36.47 11.06
N ASP A 16 22.32 35.49 11.53
CA ASP A 16 21.02 34.97 11.10
C ASP A 16 20.43 34.25 12.32
N LEU A 17 19.32 34.75 12.84
CA LEU A 17 18.67 34.22 14.04
C LEU A 17 17.64 33.11 13.72
N ALA A 18 17.67 32.53 12.51
CA ALA A 18 16.73 31.50 12.12
C ALA A 18 17.16 30.07 12.50
N ALA A 19 18.43 29.84 12.85
CA ALA A 19 18.98 28.47 12.93
C ALA A 19 19.00 27.81 14.32
N ARG A 20 18.49 28.44 15.39
CA ARG A 20 18.59 27.86 16.76
C ARG A 20 17.30 27.78 17.56
N MET A 21 16.14 27.98 16.92
CA MET A 21 14.83 27.92 17.61
C MET A 21 13.77 27.11 16.85
N ILE A 22 14.17 26.02 16.18
CA ILE A 22 13.25 25.06 15.55
C ILE A 22 13.72 23.63 15.86
N LEU A 23 13.78 23.24 17.14
CA LEU A 23 14.18 21.87 17.53
C LEU A 23 13.40 21.32 18.73
N SER A 24 12.19 21.82 19.04
CA SER A 24 11.47 21.33 20.23
C SER A 24 9.94 21.17 20.16
N VAL A 25 9.23 21.50 19.08
CA VAL A 25 7.76 21.40 19.13
C VAL A 25 7.05 20.95 17.85
N TYR A 26 7.77 20.56 16.80
CA TYR A 26 7.13 19.93 15.64
C TYR A 26 7.54 18.45 15.60
N PRO A 27 6.62 17.50 15.84
CA PRO A 27 6.88 16.13 15.47
C PRO A 27 7.11 16.10 13.96
N MET A 28 8.30 15.65 13.56
CA MET A 28 8.62 15.28 12.18
C MET A 28 7.73 14.11 11.74
N SER A 29 6.45 14.33 11.39
CA SER A 29 5.56 13.28 10.86
C SER A 29 4.41 13.82 9.98
N ASP A 30 4.60 14.94 9.28
CA ASP A 30 3.65 15.42 8.26
C ASP A 30 4.18 15.19 6.83
N ALA A 31 5.13 14.27 6.64
CA ALA A 31 5.32 13.71 5.31
C ALA A 31 4.05 12.91 4.99
N PRO A 32 3.43 13.06 3.80
CA PRO A 32 2.39 12.11 3.41
C PRO A 32 2.97 10.72 3.58
N ASP A 33 2.20 9.80 4.14
CA ASP A 33 2.61 8.42 4.35
C ASP A 33 2.80 7.80 2.96
N ILE A 34 3.98 7.99 2.37
CA ILE A 34 4.30 7.53 1.02
C ILE A 34 4.29 6.02 1.10
N PRO A 35 3.38 5.34 0.36
CA PRO A 35 3.33 3.88 0.37
C PRO A 35 4.69 3.30 -0.03
N ASP A 36 5.06 2.15 0.54
CA ASP A 36 6.29 1.47 0.16
C ASP A 36 6.37 1.33 -1.37
N PRO A 37 7.50 1.65 -2.03
CA PRO A 37 7.63 1.57 -3.48
C PRO A 37 7.23 0.21 -4.06
N ARG A 38 7.40 -0.89 -3.30
CA ARG A 38 6.98 -2.24 -3.70
C ARG A 38 5.45 -2.36 -3.80
N PHE A 39 4.70 -1.63 -2.97
CA PHE A 39 3.24 -1.61 -3.06
C PHE A 39 2.83 -1.03 -4.42
N LEU A 40 3.42 0.11 -4.79
CA LEU A 40 3.16 0.76 -6.08
C LEU A 40 3.63 -0.09 -7.27
N ALA A 41 4.77 -0.77 -7.15
CA ALA A 41 5.25 -1.70 -8.17
C ALA A 41 4.28 -2.87 -8.37
N GLY A 42 3.79 -3.48 -7.28
CA GLY A 42 2.77 -4.53 -7.37
C GLY A 42 1.46 -4.04 -7.98
N VAL A 43 1.07 -2.77 -7.75
CA VAL A 43 -0.10 -2.16 -8.40
C VAL A 43 0.10 -2.05 -9.93
N ASP A 44 1.27 -1.59 -10.39
CA ASP A 44 1.58 -1.52 -11.82
C ASP A 44 1.59 -2.90 -12.47
N LEU A 45 2.23 -3.89 -11.85
CA LEU A 45 2.23 -5.29 -12.30
C LEU A 45 0.82 -5.87 -12.38
N PHE A 46 0.01 -5.68 -11.33
CA PHE A 46 -1.37 -6.15 -11.29
C PHE A 46 -2.19 -5.53 -12.43
N ASN A 47 -2.05 -4.23 -12.66
CA ASN A 47 -2.77 -3.52 -13.71
C ASN A 47 -2.32 -3.92 -15.13
N ARG A 48 -1.09 -4.45 -15.28
CA ARG A 48 -0.59 -5.07 -16.52
C ARG A 48 -0.98 -6.55 -16.67
N ARG A 49 -1.71 -7.11 -15.68
CA ARG A 49 -2.07 -8.53 -15.58
C ARG A 49 -0.86 -9.46 -15.36
N GLU A 50 0.26 -8.90 -14.91
CA GLU A 50 1.41 -9.64 -14.42
C GLU A 50 1.11 -10.10 -12.97
N PHE A 51 0.02 -10.86 -12.81
CA PHE A 51 -0.56 -11.16 -11.49
C PHE A 51 0.38 -12.00 -10.61
N PHE A 52 1.16 -12.89 -11.21
CA PHE A 52 2.11 -13.69 -10.44
C PHE A 52 3.25 -12.81 -9.89
N ASP A 53 3.78 -11.92 -10.72
CA ASP A 53 4.85 -10.99 -10.32
C ASP A 53 4.35 -9.97 -9.29
N ALA A 54 3.12 -9.48 -9.44
CA ALA A 54 2.46 -8.66 -8.42
C ALA A 54 2.34 -9.38 -7.07
N HIS A 55 2.02 -10.68 -7.10
CA HIS A 55 2.00 -11.54 -5.92
C HIS A 55 3.37 -11.60 -5.24
N GLU A 56 4.45 -11.79 -6.00
CA GLU A 56 5.80 -11.95 -5.44
C GLU A 56 6.25 -10.66 -4.74
N VAL A 57 6.05 -9.52 -5.40
CA VAL A 57 6.42 -8.22 -4.83
C VAL A 57 5.63 -7.90 -3.55
N TRP A 58 4.35 -8.23 -3.50
CA TRP A 58 3.54 -8.05 -2.28
C TRP A 58 3.84 -9.08 -1.20
N GLU A 59 4.28 -10.29 -1.54
CA GLU A 59 4.70 -11.31 -0.58
C GLU A 59 5.96 -10.88 0.18
N ASP A 60 6.94 -10.28 -0.50
CA ASP A 60 8.13 -9.68 0.12
C ASP A 60 7.73 -8.62 1.17
N LEU A 61 6.80 -7.73 0.80
CA LEU A 61 6.23 -6.74 1.72
C LEU A 61 5.53 -7.39 2.90
N TRP A 62 4.72 -8.40 2.63
CA TRP A 62 3.97 -9.11 3.66
C TRP A 62 4.88 -9.81 4.66
N HIS A 63 6.02 -10.34 4.23
CA HIS A 63 7.00 -10.96 5.11
C HIS A 63 7.57 -9.97 6.12
N GLU A 64 7.89 -8.76 5.67
CA GLU A 64 8.46 -7.67 6.49
C GLU A 64 7.40 -6.88 7.26
N CYS A 65 6.14 -6.93 6.83
CA CYS A 65 5.06 -6.18 7.45
C CYS A 65 4.61 -6.79 8.78
N ALA A 66 4.47 -5.92 9.78
CA ALA A 66 3.88 -6.20 11.07
C ALA A 66 2.62 -5.34 11.28
N GLY A 67 1.77 -5.74 12.24
CA GLY A 67 0.59 -4.98 12.60
C GLY A 67 -0.59 -5.18 11.63
N PRO A 68 -1.54 -4.22 11.60
CA PRO A 68 -2.81 -4.39 10.89
C PRO A 68 -2.62 -4.61 9.38
N ASP A 69 -1.73 -3.85 8.75
CA ASP A 69 -1.53 -3.84 7.29
C ASP A 69 -1.01 -5.17 6.73
N ARG A 70 -0.49 -6.05 7.60
CA ARG A 70 -0.13 -7.41 7.18
C ARG A 70 -1.33 -8.15 6.59
N ARG A 71 -2.55 -7.92 7.10
CA ARG A 71 -3.77 -8.51 6.52
C ARG A 71 -4.16 -7.86 5.19
N PHE A 72 -3.88 -6.57 5.02
CA PHE A 72 -4.09 -5.85 3.76
C PHE A 72 -3.22 -6.44 2.64
N TYR A 73 -1.90 -6.56 2.87
CA TYR A 73 -1.00 -7.19 1.89
C TYR A 73 -1.39 -8.63 1.60
N GLN A 74 -1.78 -9.40 2.62
CA GLN A 74 -2.27 -10.76 2.41
C GLN A 74 -3.52 -10.81 1.52
N ALA A 75 -4.42 -9.83 1.63
CA ALA A 75 -5.61 -9.74 0.79
C ALA A 75 -5.25 -9.43 -0.67
N LEU A 76 -4.28 -8.54 -0.91
CA LEU A 76 -3.79 -8.21 -2.26
C LEU A 76 -3.09 -9.40 -2.92
N ILE A 77 -2.23 -10.11 -2.18
CA ILE A 77 -1.61 -11.37 -2.63
C ILE A 77 -2.69 -12.36 -3.06
N GLN A 78 -3.73 -12.55 -2.24
CA GLN A 78 -4.83 -13.47 -2.59
C GLN A 78 -5.66 -12.99 -3.78
N ALA A 79 -5.83 -11.68 -3.97
CA ALA A 79 -6.49 -11.14 -5.16
C ALA A 79 -5.69 -11.43 -6.43
N ALA A 80 -4.37 -11.20 -6.41
CA ALA A 80 -3.48 -11.50 -7.53
C ALA A 80 -3.49 -12.98 -7.90
N VAL A 81 -3.32 -13.88 -6.91
CA VAL A 81 -3.34 -15.32 -7.16
C VAL A 81 -4.73 -15.82 -7.57
N ALA A 82 -5.81 -15.19 -7.10
CA ALA A 82 -7.16 -15.51 -7.57
C ALA A 82 -7.35 -15.18 -9.06
N ALA A 83 -6.90 -14.00 -9.50
CA ALA A 83 -6.94 -13.61 -10.92
C ALA A 83 -6.04 -14.53 -11.78
N TYR A 84 -4.83 -14.83 -11.31
CA TYR A 84 -3.93 -15.78 -11.98
C TYR A 84 -4.55 -17.18 -12.14
N HIS A 85 -5.19 -17.71 -11.10
CA HIS A 85 -5.86 -19.00 -11.18
C HIS A 85 -7.03 -18.98 -12.16
N TRP A 86 -7.79 -17.89 -12.19
CA TRP A 86 -8.91 -17.74 -13.10
C TRP A 86 -8.46 -17.75 -14.56
N GLU A 87 -7.40 -17.00 -14.90
CA GLU A 87 -6.84 -16.99 -16.26
C GLU A 87 -6.31 -18.36 -16.71
N ARG A 88 -5.95 -19.23 -15.77
CA ARG A 88 -5.50 -20.61 -16.04
C ARG A 88 -6.61 -21.66 -15.94
N GLY A 89 -7.87 -21.24 -15.82
CA GLY A 89 -9.02 -22.14 -15.75
C GLY A 89 -9.20 -22.85 -14.40
N ASN A 90 -8.46 -22.46 -13.36
CA ASN A 90 -8.65 -22.98 -12.00
C ASN A 90 -9.71 -22.17 -11.25
N ALA A 91 -10.98 -22.35 -11.63
CA ALA A 91 -12.13 -21.68 -11.03
C ALA A 91 -12.24 -21.93 -9.52
N THR A 92 -12.01 -23.18 -9.07
CA THR A 92 -12.09 -23.54 -7.64
C THR A 92 -11.04 -22.80 -6.81
N GLY A 93 -9.79 -22.74 -7.30
CA GLY A 93 -8.71 -21.99 -6.65
C GLY A 93 -8.98 -20.49 -6.60
N ALA A 94 -9.44 -19.93 -7.71
CA ALA A 94 -9.81 -18.52 -7.80
C ALA A 94 -10.92 -18.14 -6.80
N ALA A 95 -12.01 -18.90 -6.76
CA ALA A 95 -13.12 -18.65 -5.85
C ALA A 95 -12.73 -18.75 -4.38
N ARG A 96 -11.88 -19.74 -4.02
CA ARG A 96 -11.39 -19.91 -2.65
C ARG A 96 -10.60 -18.68 -2.19
N LEU A 97 -9.64 -18.24 -2.98
CA LEU A 97 -8.74 -17.13 -2.63
C LEU A 97 -9.47 -15.79 -2.63
N TYR A 98 -10.38 -15.57 -3.58
CA TYR A 98 -11.24 -14.39 -3.58
C TYR A 98 -12.02 -14.26 -2.27
N ARG A 99 -12.65 -15.35 -1.80
CA ARG A 99 -13.47 -15.34 -0.57
C ARG A 99 -12.64 -15.00 0.68
N SER A 100 -11.46 -15.61 0.81
CA SER A 100 -10.58 -15.30 1.95
C SER A 100 -9.98 -13.89 1.84
N GLY A 101 -9.60 -13.45 0.65
CA GLY A 101 -9.00 -12.14 0.41
C GLY A 101 -10.00 -11.03 0.70
N ARG A 102 -11.24 -11.15 0.21
CA ARG A 102 -12.31 -10.19 0.49
C ARG A 102 -12.59 -10.08 2.00
N ARG A 103 -12.57 -11.19 2.73
CA ARG A 103 -12.71 -11.18 4.20
C ARG A 103 -11.56 -10.46 4.89
N TYR A 104 -10.33 -10.63 4.42
CA TYR A 104 -9.17 -9.94 5.00
C TYR A 104 -9.19 -8.44 4.72
N MET A 105 -9.87 -8.01 3.67
CA MET A 105 -9.96 -6.60 3.32
C MET A 105 -11.02 -5.82 4.11
N GLU A 106 -11.98 -6.48 4.76
CA GLU A 106 -13.10 -5.81 5.46
C GLU A 106 -12.68 -4.68 6.42
N PRO A 107 -11.60 -4.79 7.23
CA PRO A 107 -11.17 -3.71 8.12
C PRO A 107 -10.60 -2.47 7.42
N PHE A 108 -10.29 -2.55 6.13
CA PHE A 108 -9.61 -1.50 5.36
C PHE A 108 -10.56 -0.69 4.47
N ARG A 109 -11.87 -0.95 4.59
CA ARG A 109 -12.91 -0.22 3.85
C ARG A 109 -13.07 1.22 4.38
N PRO A 110 -13.48 2.19 3.53
CA PRO A 110 -13.72 2.04 2.09
C PRO A 110 -12.45 2.20 1.24
N ALA A 111 -11.35 2.66 1.83
CA ALA A 111 -10.08 2.88 1.15
C ALA A 111 -8.89 2.74 2.12
N HIS A 112 -7.74 2.29 1.61
CA HIS A 112 -6.51 2.14 2.37
C HIS A 112 -5.29 2.26 1.45
N LEU A 113 -4.25 2.99 1.88
CA LEU A 113 -3.06 3.32 1.05
C LEU A 113 -3.42 3.90 -0.34
N GLY A 114 -4.50 4.68 -0.39
CA GLY A 114 -5.03 5.26 -1.63
C GLY A 114 -5.85 4.30 -2.50
N LEU A 115 -5.84 2.99 -2.23
CA LEU A 115 -6.64 2.00 -2.95
C LEU A 115 -8.11 2.09 -2.54
N ALA A 116 -9.00 2.31 -3.51
CA ALA A 116 -10.46 2.25 -3.31
C ALA A 116 -10.91 0.79 -3.12
N VAL A 117 -10.99 0.35 -1.87
CA VAL A 117 -11.18 -1.06 -1.48
C VAL A 117 -12.47 -1.64 -2.04
N ASP A 118 -13.58 -0.92 -1.87
CA ASP A 118 -14.89 -1.42 -2.30
C ASP A 118 -14.93 -1.58 -3.83
N ALA A 119 -14.51 -0.54 -4.55
CA ALA A 119 -14.47 -0.55 -6.01
C ALA A 119 -13.55 -1.65 -6.55
N PHE A 120 -12.41 -1.91 -5.91
CA PHE A 120 -11.51 -2.98 -6.30
C PHE A 120 -12.13 -4.37 -6.12
N TRP A 121 -12.73 -4.65 -4.96
CA TRP A 121 -13.31 -5.98 -4.70
C TRP A 121 -14.60 -6.25 -5.47
N ASP A 122 -15.33 -5.21 -5.86
CA ASP A 122 -16.48 -5.35 -6.76
C ASP A 122 -16.03 -5.65 -8.20
N GLN A 123 -14.93 -5.05 -8.67
CA GLN A 123 -14.29 -5.45 -9.93
C GLN A 123 -13.79 -6.90 -9.90
N MET A 124 -13.14 -7.32 -8.80
CA MET A 124 -12.73 -8.71 -8.61
C MET A 124 -13.92 -9.68 -8.68
N ALA A 125 -15.04 -9.33 -8.03
CA ALA A 125 -16.25 -10.16 -8.03
C ALA A 125 -16.81 -10.33 -9.45
N ALA A 126 -16.90 -9.24 -10.20
CA ALA A 126 -17.39 -9.24 -11.57
C ALA A 126 -16.46 -10.03 -12.51
N HIS A 127 -15.14 -9.87 -12.39
CA HIS A 127 -14.17 -10.61 -13.20
C HIS A 127 -14.19 -12.12 -12.91
N LEU A 128 -14.43 -12.50 -11.65
CA LEU A 128 -14.45 -13.89 -11.19
C LEU A 128 -15.87 -14.49 -11.18
N ALA A 129 -16.88 -13.82 -11.76
CA ALA A 129 -18.28 -14.23 -11.68
C ALA A 129 -18.49 -15.72 -12.04
N GLY A 130 -17.86 -16.19 -13.11
CA GLY A 130 -17.90 -17.61 -13.51
C GLY A 130 -17.31 -18.57 -12.47
N ALA A 131 -16.22 -18.19 -11.79
CA ALA A 131 -15.67 -18.98 -10.68
C ALA A 131 -16.57 -18.95 -9.44
N LEU A 132 -17.35 -17.88 -9.27
CA LEU A 132 -18.27 -17.69 -8.16
C LEU A 132 -19.65 -18.32 -8.38
N GLY A 133 -19.87 -18.96 -9.55
CA GLY A 133 -21.08 -19.69 -9.89
C GLY A 133 -22.06 -18.93 -10.79
N ASP A 134 -21.72 -17.72 -11.23
CA ASP A 134 -22.49 -16.97 -12.22
C ASP A 134 -21.96 -17.25 -13.63
N THR A 135 -22.60 -18.20 -14.30
CA THR A 135 -22.24 -18.65 -15.65
C THR A 135 -22.83 -17.80 -16.77
N ALA A 136 -23.68 -16.82 -16.43
CA ALA A 136 -24.30 -15.90 -17.40
C ALA A 136 -23.44 -14.65 -17.65
N ALA A 137 -22.37 -14.46 -16.88
CA ALA A 137 -21.50 -13.30 -17.00
C ALA A 137 -20.75 -13.27 -18.34
N ALA A 138 -20.93 -12.17 -19.09
CA ALA A 138 -20.09 -11.83 -20.23
C ALA A 138 -18.62 -11.70 -19.81
N SER A 139 -17.68 -11.68 -20.78
CA SER A 139 -16.28 -11.40 -20.49
C SER A 139 -16.12 -9.99 -19.89
N VAL A 140 -16.01 -9.93 -18.57
CA VAL A 140 -15.77 -8.69 -17.81
C VAL A 140 -14.27 -8.38 -17.88
N PRO A 141 -13.87 -7.11 -18.09
CA PRO A 141 -12.46 -6.72 -18.09
C PRO A 141 -11.75 -7.16 -16.80
N PRO A 142 -10.43 -7.39 -16.86
CA PRO A 142 -9.63 -7.65 -15.66
C PRO A 142 -9.77 -6.52 -14.63
N PRO A 143 -9.72 -6.86 -13.33
CA PRO A 143 -9.73 -5.87 -12.26
C PRO A 143 -8.53 -4.94 -12.39
N THR A 144 -8.72 -3.66 -12.07
CA THR A 144 -7.66 -2.65 -12.06
C THR A 144 -7.66 -1.94 -10.72
N ILE A 145 -6.49 -1.73 -10.14
CA ILE A 145 -6.29 -0.95 -8.94
C ILE A 145 -6.13 0.53 -9.33
N ARG A 146 -6.98 1.38 -8.74
CA ARG A 146 -6.89 2.84 -8.83
C ARG A 146 -6.48 3.40 -7.47
N LEU A 147 -5.56 4.36 -7.50
CA LEU A 147 -5.08 5.06 -6.33
C LEU A 147 -5.57 6.51 -6.34
N GLY A 148 -6.11 7.01 -5.23
CA GLY A 148 -6.39 8.43 -5.01
C GLY A 148 -7.76 8.95 -5.46
N GLU A 149 -8.82 8.16 -5.29
CA GLU A 149 -10.22 8.62 -5.47
C GLU A 149 -10.77 9.27 -4.20
#